data_AF-A0A0F9GH05-F1
#
_entry.id   AF-A0A0F9GH05-F1
#
_cell.length_a   1.000
_cell.length_b   1.000
_cell.length_c   1.000
_cell.angle_alpha   90.00
_cell.angle_beta   90.00
_cell.angle_gamma   90.00
#
_symmetry.space_group_name_H-M   'P 1'
#
loop_
_entity.id
_entity.type
_entity.pdbx_description
1 polymer ?
#
loop_
_entity_poly.entity_id
_entity_poly.type
_entity_poly.pdbx_seq_one_letter_code
_entity_poly.pdbx_strand_id
1 'polypeptide(L)'
;MSIQKIEATQIGNLSSATYSTKAQSFNESIYKDFWTVTERDTDGAAGGEAEYTPDWSRWHGYYRQVSIFAAHIDKKTSFTIGKGYEAKPAIKKILDKIIGWGKDDFNSILENQDKTAKICGDSFAEIIGGKGVKLKNLKPLNPGSMKIVVEGSGMLKGYKQVLDVDGIRTEVPFKKEDIFHLVWNRTANEIHGIPEAERMESTMKRIMEVQNDQRVMFHRYIVPVTMIPVKTSDTTEIGAFSAKYTQAYTKVEPMMVPDEVVNVKDIKHISIPQFSVHDPMPYLRFNTEKFAEDIGVPDFTGEKITEASAKIIYLAFQQTIERNQRWLEAQVRIQLGIEIDLEFPASIAPELVEDEKKDGQLNKTPNLDPTKKE
;
A
#
# COMPACT_ATOMS: atom_id res chain seq x y z
N MET A 1 -43.22 18.41 -20.24
CA MET A 1 -42.06 17.75 -20.88
C MET A 1 -42.59 16.57 -21.67
N SER A 2 -42.48 16.60 -23.01
CA SER A 2 -42.91 15.47 -23.84
C SER A 2 -41.83 14.39 -23.84
N ILE A 3 -42.23 13.15 -23.55
CA ILE A 3 -41.36 11.97 -23.65
C ILE A 3 -41.35 11.55 -25.12
N GLN A 4 -40.24 11.77 -25.81
CA GLN A 4 -40.04 11.19 -27.14
C GLN A 4 -39.79 9.69 -27.00
N LYS A 5 -40.68 8.88 -27.60
CA LYS A 5 -40.47 7.45 -27.82
C LYS A 5 -39.28 7.27 -28.76
N ILE A 6 -38.23 6.60 -28.30
CA ILE A 6 -37.17 6.11 -29.17
C ILE A 6 -37.75 4.93 -29.95
N GLU A 7 -37.92 5.08 -31.26
CA GLU A 7 -38.38 3.99 -32.13
C GLU A 7 -37.30 2.91 -32.27
N ALA A 8 -37.72 1.65 -32.23
CA ALA A 8 -36.86 0.46 -32.24
C ALA A 8 -36.00 0.27 -33.51
N THR A 9 -36.14 1.17 -34.49
CA THR A 9 -35.49 1.09 -35.81
C THR A 9 -34.04 1.58 -35.84
N GLN A 10 -33.49 2.07 -34.72
CA GLN A 10 -32.09 2.49 -34.61
C GLN A 10 -31.12 1.42 -34.09
N ILE A 11 -31.57 0.18 -33.88
CA ILE A 11 -30.67 -0.95 -33.63
C ILE A 11 -30.17 -1.47 -34.98
N GLY A 12 -29.37 -0.65 -35.66
CA GLY A 12 -28.69 -1.06 -36.89
C GLY A 12 -27.70 -2.18 -36.57
N ASN A 13 -27.76 -3.27 -37.35
CA ASN A 13 -26.81 -4.37 -37.34
C ASN A 13 -25.36 -3.85 -37.26
N LEU A 14 -24.75 -3.94 -36.08
CA LEU A 14 -23.33 -3.73 -35.88
C LEU A 14 -22.58 -4.94 -36.43
N SER A 15 -22.45 -5.02 -37.76
CA SER A 15 -21.55 -5.98 -38.39
C SER A 15 -20.10 -5.56 -38.12
N SER A 16 -19.18 -6.51 -37.99
CA SER A 16 -17.75 -6.26 -37.78
C SER A 16 -17.13 -5.36 -38.84
N ALA A 17 -17.68 -5.35 -40.06
CA ALA A 17 -17.27 -4.48 -41.15
C ALA A 17 -17.60 -3.00 -40.91
N THR A 18 -18.65 -2.69 -40.13
CA THR A 18 -19.04 -1.32 -39.78
C THR A 18 -18.23 -0.79 -38.60
N TYR A 19 -17.64 -1.68 -37.80
CA TYR A 19 -16.79 -1.32 -36.67
C TYR A 19 -15.44 -0.75 -37.13
N SER A 20 -14.81 -1.33 -38.15
CA SER A 20 -13.49 -0.86 -38.63
C SER A 20 -13.57 0.52 -39.29
N THR A 21 -14.65 0.81 -40.03
CA THR A 21 -14.85 2.10 -40.69
C THR A 21 -15.31 3.19 -39.72
N LYS A 22 -16.08 2.86 -38.68
CA LYS A 22 -16.37 3.82 -37.60
C LYS A 22 -15.19 4.03 -36.65
N ALA A 23 -14.41 3.00 -36.34
CA ALA A 23 -13.17 3.06 -35.54
C ALA A 23 -12.19 4.11 -36.08
N GLN A 24 -12.00 4.20 -37.40
CA GLN A 24 -11.13 5.20 -38.03
C GLN A 24 -11.69 6.63 -37.99
N SER A 25 -13.00 6.81 -37.72
CA SER A 25 -13.65 8.12 -37.55
C SER A 25 -13.88 8.50 -36.09
N PHE A 26 -13.51 7.64 -35.14
CA PHE A 26 -13.50 8.02 -33.73
C PHE A 26 -12.36 9.01 -33.53
N ASN A 27 -12.75 10.28 -33.47
CA ASN A 27 -11.99 11.42 -33.05
C ASN A 27 -10.86 11.02 -32.07
N GLU A 28 -9.60 11.24 -32.42
CA GLU A 28 -8.43 10.99 -31.56
C GLU A 28 -8.54 11.70 -30.20
N SER A 29 -9.45 12.68 -30.06
CA SER A 29 -9.80 13.27 -28.76
C SER A 29 -10.62 12.37 -27.82
N ILE A 30 -11.27 11.31 -28.32
CA ILE A 30 -12.03 10.32 -27.53
C ILE A 30 -11.11 9.17 -27.07
N TYR A 31 -10.10 8.85 -27.88
CA TYR A 31 -9.11 7.81 -27.61
C TYR A 31 -7.69 8.39 -27.61
N LYS A 32 -7.47 9.49 -26.88
CA LYS A 32 -6.10 9.80 -26.43
C LYS A 32 -5.63 8.55 -25.70
N ASP A 33 -4.44 8.05 -26.01
CA ASP A 33 -3.82 6.95 -25.29
C ASP A 33 -4.20 7.05 -23.82
N PHE A 34 -5.03 6.11 -23.34
CA PHE A 34 -5.71 6.21 -22.03
C PHE A 34 -4.72 6.26 -20.86
N TRP A 35 -3.44 6.12 -21.18
CA TRP A 35 -2.34 6.18 -20.25
C TRP A 35 -1.22 7.02 -20.84
N THR A 36 -1.07 8.24 -20.33
CA THR A 36 0.13 9.04 -20.50
C THR A 36 0.93 8.99 -19.19
N VAL A 37 2.24 8.78 -19.31
CA VAL A 37 3.16 8.96 -18.18
C VAL A 37 3.55 10.43 -18.20
N THR A 38 3.21 11.17 -17.15
CA THR A 38 3.67 12.55 -17.02
C THR A 38 5.19 12.53 -16.85
N GLU A 39 5.89 13.26 -17.72
CA GLU A 39 7.33 13.49 -17.55
C GLU A 39 7.56 14.16 -16.19
N ARG A 40 8.45 13.55 -15.39
CA ARG A 40 8.84 14.08 -14.08
C ARG A 40 10.35 14.04 -13.98
N ASP A 41 10.94 15.20 -13.72
CA ASP A 41 12.35 15.33 -13.35
C ASP A 41 12.49 15.21 -11.83
N THR A 42 13.73 15.11 -11.35
CA THR A 42 14.06 15.07 -9.93
C THR A 42 13.76 16.39 -9.22
N ASP A 43 13.36 16.29 -7.95
CA ASP A 43 13.08 17.44 -7.08
C ASP A 43 14.38 18.03 -6.48
N GLY A 44 15.42 18.19 -7.29
CA GLY A 44 16.73 18.71 -6.91
C GLY A 44 16.76 20.24 -6.72
N ALA A 45 17.76 20.75 -5.98
CA ALA A 45 17.92 22.18 -5.78
C ALA A 45 18.30 22.90 -7.10
N ALA A 46 17.50 23.88 -7.52
CA ALA A 46 17.70 24.64 -8.75
C ALA A 46 18.52 25.93 -8.54
N GLY A 47 19.69 25.83 -7.89
CA GLY A 47 20.62 26.95 -7.71
C GLY A 47 20.32 27.90 -6.53
N GLY A 48 19.24 27.66 -5.78
CA GLY A 48 18.90 28.36 -4.53
C GLY A 48 18.67 27.40 -3.37
N GLU A 49 18.57 27.94 -2.15
CA GLU A 49 18.16 27.15 -0.98
C GLU A 49 16.77 26.56 -1.24
N ALA A 50 16.64 25.24 -1.07
CA ALA A 50 15.38 24.53 -1.22
C ALA A 50 14.97 23.89 0.10
N GLU A 51 13.68 23.91 0.38
CA GLU A 51 13.07 23.26 1.53
C GLU A 51 12.12 22.16 1.08
N TYR A 52 12.11 21.02 1.76
CA TYR A 52 11.15 19.95 1.53
C TYR A 52 10.52 19.48 2.84
N THR A 53 9.21 19.28 2.84
CA THR A 53 8.46 18.67 3.95
C THR A 53 7.81 17.38 3.44
N PRO A 54 8.11 16.22 4.04
CA PRO A 54 7.44 14.97 3.66
C PRO A 54 5.92 15.05 3.86
N ASP A 55 5.15 14.53 2.91
CA ASP A 55 3.68 14.44 3.01
C ASP A 55 3.25 13.30 3.94
N TRP A 56 3.65 13.41 5.21
CA TRP A 56 3.40 12.39 6.22
C TRP A 56 1.91 12.11 6.40
N SER A 57 1.06 13.15 6.41
CA SER A 57 -0.37 12.98 6.66
C SER A 57 -1.03 12.09 5.60
N ARG A 58 -0.70 12.27 4.32
CA ARG A 58 -1.22 11.44 3.24
C ARG A 58 -0.73 10.01 3.34
N TRP A 59 0.58 9.81 3.43
CA TRP A 59 1.17 8.47 3.37
C TRP A 59 0.91 7.64 4.62
N HIS A 60 0.94 8.28 5.80
CA HIS A 60 0.49 7.64 7.03
C HIS A 60 -1.01 7.34 6.99
N GLY A 61 -1.84 8.15 6.33
CA GLY A 61 -3.24 7.85 6.05
C GLY A 61 -3.41 6.53 5.30
N TYR A 62 -2.67 6.32 4.21
CA TYR A 62 -2.65 5.05 3.48
C TYR A 62 -2.20 3.89 4.37
N TYR A 63 -1.10 4.06 5.12
CA TYR A 63 -0.63 3.04 6.06
C TYR A 63 -1.70 2.65 7.09
N ARG A 64 -2.51 3.59 7.58
CA ARG A 64 -3.55 3.31 8.59
C ARG A 64 -4.83 2.72 8.00
N GLN A 65 -5.16 3.03 6.76
CA GLN A 65 -6.43 2.64 6.14
C GLN A 65 -6.32 1.38 5.27
N VAL A 66 -5.17 1.16 4.63
CA VAL A 66 -4.95 0.04 3.71
C VAL A 66 -4.18 -1.06 4.43
N SER A 67 -4.89 -2.02 5.00
CA SER A 67 -4.31 -3.07 5.86
C SER A 67 -3.24 -3.91 5.17
N ILE A 68 -3.40 -4.20 3.88
CA ILE A 68 -2.39 -4.92 3.11
C ILE A 68 -1.08 -4.12 3.07
N PHE A 69 -1.13 -2.82 2.79
CA PHE A 69 0.06 -1.97 2.79
C PHE A 69 0.75 -1.94 4.16
N ALA A 70 -0.02 -1.78 5.24
CA ALA A 70 0.51 -1.84 6.60
C ALA A 70 1.24 -3.16 6.88
N ALA A 71 0.59 -4.29 6.59
CA ALA A 71 1.13 -5.62 6.82
C ALA A 71 2.43 -5.85 6.03
N HIS A 72 2.53 -5.35 4.80
CA HIS A 72 3.75 -5.50 4.01
C HIS A 72 4.91 -4.66 4.55
N ILE A 73 4.66 -3.41 4.93
CA ILE A 73 5.67 -2.56 5.56
C ILE A 73 6.14 -3.18 6.88
N ASP A 74 5.21 -3.59 7.74
CA ASP A 74 5.50 -4.25 9.02
C ASP A 74 6.33 -5.52 8.82
N LYS A 75 5.93 -6.38 7.88
CA LYS A 75 6.67 -7.60 7.56
C LYS A 75 8.08 -7.27 7.08
N LYS A 76 8.23 -6.38 6.09
CA LYS A 76 9.56 -6.03 5.54
C LYS A 76 10.49 -5.45 6.61
N THR A 77 9.97 -4.58 7.47
CA THR A 77 10.73 -4.01 8.59
C THR A 77 11.07 -5.06 9.65
N SER A 78 10.12 -5.93 10.02
CA SER A 78 10.36 -7.03 10.96
C SER A 78 11.43 -8.01 10.45
N PHE A 79 11.44 -8.33 9.15
CA PHE A 79 12.50 -9.15 8.56
C PHE A 79 13.86 -8.44 8.53
N THR A 80 13.87 -7.10 8.47
CA THR A 80 15.12 -6.30 8.42
C THR A 80 15.73 -6.14 9.82
N ILE A 81 14.93 -5.86 10.85
CA ILE A 81 15.41 -5.41 12.18
C ILE A 81 14.89 -6.30 13.32
N GLY A 82 13.83 -7.09 13.09
CA GLY A 82 13.07 -7.75 14.15
C GLY A 82 13.85 -8.78 14.98
N LYS A 83 14.97 -9.29 14.48
CA LYS A 83 15.88 -10.14 15.27
C LYS A 83 16.80 -9.37 16.22
N GLY A 84 16.95 -8.07 16.02
CA GLY A 84 17.87 -7.24 16.76
C GLY A 84 19.19 -7.02 16.03
N TYR A 85 20.20 -6.66 16.81
CA TYR A 85 21.53 -6.32 16.33
C TYR A 85 22.60 -6.85 17.28
N GLU A 86 23.77 -7.08 16.72
CA GLU A 86 24.99 -7.33 17.46
C GLU A 86 25.93 -6.13 17.38
N ALA A 87 26.72 -5.96 18.45
CA ALA A 87 27.67 -4.86 18.57
C ALA A 87 28.77 -5.21 19.57
N LYS A 88 29.89 -4.49 19.51
CA LYS A 88 30.96 -4.59 20.51
C LYS A 88 30.39 -4.34 21.92
N PRO A 89 30.82 -5.06 22.97
CA PRO A 89 30.21 -4.96 24.31
C PRO A 89 30.17 -3.54 24.91
N ALA A 90 31.17 -2.71 24.60
CA ALA A 90 31.19 -1.30 25.03
C ALA A 90 30.09 -0.47 24.36
N ILE A 91 29.80 -0.75 23.08
CA ILE A 91 28.75 -0.08 22.31
C ILE A 91 27.37 -0.58 22.71
N LYS A 92 27.21 -1.90 22.90
CA LYS A 92 25.94 -2.50 23.37
C LYS A 92 25.44 -1.84 24.67
N LYS A 93 26.34 -1.65 25.65
CA LYS A 93 26.05 -0.92 26.90
C LYS A 93 25.58 0.54 26.73
N ILE A 94 25.91 1.19 25.61
CA ILE A 94 25.46 2.55 25.29
C ILE A 94 24.09 2.47 24.64
N LEU A 95 23.92 1.57 23.68
CA LEU A 95 22.66 1.36 22.97
C LEU A 95 21.54 0.87 23.91
N ASP A 96 21.87 0.02 24.90
CA ASP A 96 20.93 -0.46 25.93
C ASP A 96 20.40 0.66 26.86
N LYS A 97 21.05 1.83 26.86
CA LYS A 97 20.63 3.00 27.66
C LYS A 97 19.76 3.98 26.86
N ILE A 98 19.61 3.78 25.57
CA ILE A 98 18.76 4.60 24.72
C ILE A 98 17.30 4.25 25.05
N ILE A 99 16.51 5.27 25.35
CA ILE A 99 15.11 5.11 25.81
C ILE A 99 14.07 5.78 24.90
N GLY A 100 14.51 6.43 23.82
CA GLY A 100 13.61 7.13 22.89
C GLY A 100 12.84 8.26 23.56
N TRP A 101 11.51 8.23 23.46
CA TRP A 101 10.62 9.14 24.20
C TRP A 101 10.37 8.70 25.66
N GLY A 102 11.07 7.68 26.14
CA GLY A 102 11.01 7.16 27.51
C GLY A 102 10.51 5.71 27.62
N LYS A 103 10.09 5.09 26.51
CA LYS A 103 9.56 3.72 26.48
C LYS A 103 10.13 2.84 25.37
N ASP A 104 10.97 3.40 24.51
CA ASP A 104 11.55 2.64 23.42
C ASP A 104 12.91 2.09 23.84
N ASP A 105 13.41 1.11 23.12
CA ASP A 105 14.81 0.73 23.11
C ASP A 105 15.44 1.10 21.76
N PHE A 106 16.76 0.92 21.61
CA PHE A 106 17.42 1.22 20.35
C PHE A 106 16.85 0.42 19.16
N ASN A 107 16.43 -0.82 19.36
CA ASN A 107 15.94 -1.69 18.28
C ASN A 107 14.58 -1.21 17.74
N SER A 108 13.64 -0.94 18.63
CA SER A 108 12.33 -0.38 18.33
C SER A 108 12.40 1.02 17.73
N ILE A 109 13.39 1.84 18.11
CA ILE A 109 13.66 3.11 17.44
C ILE A 109 14.10 2.88 15.99
N LEU A 110 15.07 1.98 15.75
CA LEU A 110 15.49 1.64 14.39
C LEU A 110 14.33 1.08 13.56
N GLU A 111 13.54 0.19 14.15
CA GLU A 111 12.34 -0.36 13.52
C GLU A 111 11.36 0.74 13.12
N ASN A 112 11.09 1.68 14.01
CA ASN A 112 10.21 2.82 13.75
C ASN A 112 10.78 3.75 12.67
N GLN A 113 12.08 4.03 12.68
CA GLN A 113 12.73 4.86 11.65
C GLN A 113 12.64 4.20 10.27
N ASP A 114 13.01 2.92 10.17
CA ASP A 114 12.95 2.16 8.92
C ASP A 114 11.52 2.10 8.34
N LYS A 115 10.54 1.83 9.20
CA LYS A 115 9.11 1.84 8.85
C LYS A 115 8.67 3.20 8.33
N THR A 116 9.01 4.26 9.06
CA THR A 116 8.64 5.64 8.72
C THR A 116 9.25 6.06 7.38
N ALA A 117 10.52 5.74 7.14
CA ALA A 117 11.20 6.04 5.89
C ALA A 117 10.56 5.34 4.69
N LYS A 118 10.12 4.08 4.85
CA LYS A 118 9.38 3.38 3.79
C LYS A 118 7.98 3.96 3.54
N ILE A 119 7.31 4.44 4.59
CA ILE A 119 5.96 5.02 4.49
C ILE A 119 5.99 6.35 3.73
N CYS A 120 6.87 7.29 4.08
CA CYS A 120 6.83 8.65 3.54
C CYS A 120 8.15 9.12 2.89
N GLY A 121 9.07 8.21 2.60
CA GLY A 121 10.37 8.52 1.99
C GLY A 121 11.45 8.86 3.02
N ASP A 122 11.11 9.62 4.04
CA ASP A 122 12.08 10.14 5.03
C ASP A 122 11.68 9.81 6.47
N SER A 123 12.66 9.58 7.33
CA SER A 123 12.45 9.47 8.78
C SER A 123 13.51 10.22 9.55
N PHE A 124 13.13 10.80 10.70
CA PHE A 124 14.00 11.65 11.49
C PHE A 124 14.01 11.19 12.95
N ALA A 125 15.18 11.24 13.58
CA ALA A 125 15.31 11.18 15.02
C ALA A 125 16.34 12.19 15.52
N GLU A 126 16.01 12.89 16.61
CA GLU A 126 16.93 13.81 17.28
C GLU A 126 18.03 13.01 18.00
N ILE A 127 19.28 13.36 17.71
CA ILE A 127 20.46 12.81 18.35
C ILE A 127 20.76 13.61 19.62
N ILE A 128 20.51 13.01 20.78
CA ILE A 128 20.72 13.67 22.06
C ILE A 128 22.08 13.24 22.63
N GLY A 129 22.91 14.23 22.98
CA GLY A 129 24.23 14.01 23.60
C GLY A 129 25.40 13.84 22.64
N GLY A 130 25.16 13.82 21.33
CA GLY A 130 26.18 13.70 20.28
C GLY A 130 26.28 12.28 19.70
N LYS A 131 27.42 11.96 19.07
CA LYS A 131 27.63 10.74 18.28
C LYS A 131 28.58 9.74 18.96
N GLY A 132 28.51 8.49 18.53
CA GLY A 132 29.38 7.38 18.94
C GLY A 132 29.27 7.12 20.43
N VAL A 133 30.41 7.13 21.13
CA VAL A 133 30.48 6.90 22.57
C VAL A 133 29.74 7.99 23.38
N LYS A 134 29.46 9.15 22.77
CA LYS A 134 28.72 10.25 23.41
C LYS A 134 27.21 10.18 23.20
N LEU A 135 26.70 9.26 22.38
CA LEU A 135 25.27 9.11 22.16
C LEU A 135 24.57 8.81 23.48
N LYS A 136 23.65 9.69 23.89
CA LYS A 136 22.88 9.52 25.13
C LYS A 136 21.49 8.98 24.85
N ASN A 137 20.84 9.47 23.80
CA ASN A 137 19.50 9.05 23.43
C ASN A 137 19.22 9.37 21.96
N LEU A 138 18.20 8.71 21.39
CA LEU A 138 17.76 8.92 20.02
C LEU A 138 16.23 9.05 20.03
N LYS A 139 15.68 10.22 19.69
CA LYS A 139 14.24 10.47 19.82
C LYS A 139 13.59 10.58 18.46
N PRO A 140 12.74 9.63 18.03
CA PRO A 140 11.97 9.76 16.80
C PRO A 140 11.17 11.07 16.73
N LEU A 141 11.21 11.73 15.58
CA LEU A 141 10.46 12.95 15.29
C LEU A 141 9.42 12.66 14.20
N ASN A 142 8.34 13.45 14.20
CA ASN A 142 7.29 13.34 13.19
C ASN A 142 7.76 13.96 11.86
N PRO A 143 7.86 13.21 10.75
CA PRO A 143 8.29 13.73 9.46
C PRO A 143 7.45 14.90 8.96
N GLY A 144 6.13 14.92 9.24
CA GLY A 144 5.25 16.02 8.83
C GLY A 144 5.51 17.35 9.54
N SER A 145 6.32 17.35 10.59
CA SER A 145 6.79 18.56 11.28
C SER A 145 8.22 18.94 10.90
N MET A 146 8.91 18.14 10.10
CA MET A 146 10.32 18.33 9.75
C MET A 146 10.46 18.87 8.34
N LYS A 147 11.34 19.85 8.17
CA LYS A 147 11.78 20.38 6.89
C LYS A 147 13.24 20.02 6.66
N ILE A 148 13.52 19.44 5.50
CA ILE A 148 14.89 19.28 4.97
C ILE A 148 15.28 20.60 4.33
N VAL A 149 16.45 21.13 4.69
CA VAL A 149 16.99 22.37 4.10
C VAL A 149 18.28 22.05 3.36
N VAL A 150 18.31 22.30 2.06
CA VAL A 150 19.49 22.10 1.21
C VAL A 150 19.98 23.41 0.62
N GLU A 151 21.29 23.52 0.42
CA GLU A 151 21.90 24.64 -0.29
C GLU A 151 21.59 24.58 -1.80
N GLY A 152 21.85 25.67 -2.52
CA GLY A 152 21.71 25.70 -4.00
C GLY A 152 22.59 24.71 -4.76
N SER A 153 23.59 24.12 -4.10
CA SER A 153 24.42 23.03 -4.60
C SER A 153 23.77 21.65 -4.46
N GLY A 154 22.61 21.55 -3.81
CA GLY A 154 21.96 20.29 -3.44
C GLY A 154 22.53 19.63 -2.18
N MET A 155 23.47 20.27 -1.48
CA MET A 155 24.05 19.76 -0.24
C MET A 155 23.14 20.02 0.95
N LEU A 156 22.99 19.04 1.84
CA LEU A 156 22.22 19.18 3.08
C LEU A 156 22.85 20.24 4.00
N LYS A 157 22.10 21.31 4.26
CA LYS A 157 22.47 22.40 5.16
C LYS A 157 22.09 22.07 6.60
N GLY A 158 20.89 21.54 6.79
CA GLY A 158 20.33 21.19 8.11
C GLY A 158 18.84 20.91 8.03
N TYR A 159 18.17 21.06 9.16
CA TYR A 159 16.73 20.79 9.26
C TYR A 159 16.02 21.91 10.03
N LYS A 160 14.71 22.02 9.85
CA LYS A 160 13.86 22.86 10.70
C LYS A 160 12.68 22.04 11.17
N GLN A 161 12.37 22.11 12.46
CA GLN A 161 11.14 21.55 13.00
C GLN A 161 10.11 22.65 13.16
N VAL A 162 8.94 22.48 12.53
CA VAL A 162 7.79 23.36 12.69
C VAL A 162 6.98 22.87 13.88
N LEU A 163 6.99 23.66 14.96
CA LEU A 163 6.18 23.43 16.15
C LEU A 163 4.99 24.37 16.14
N ASP A 164 3.84 23.88 16.59
CA ASP A 164 2.65 24.68 16.84
C ASP A 164 2.47 24.78 18.36
N VAL A 165 2.77 25.96 18.91
CA VAL A 165 2.63 26.25 20.35
C VAL A 165 1.58 27.35 20.47
N ASP A 166 0.42 27.01 21.02
CA ASP A 166 -0.70 27.93 21.20
C ASP A 166 -1.17 28.63 19.91
N GLY A 167 -1.12 27.93 18.77
CA GLY A 167 -1.49 28.45 17.46
C GLY A 167 -0.39 29.28 16.78
N ILE A 168 0.76 29.45 17.44
CA ILE A 168 1.92 30.16 16.90
C ILE A 168 2.89 29.12 16.34
N ARG A 169 3.08 29.17 15.01
CA ARG A 169 4.08 28.35 14.33
C ARG A 169 5.47 28.88 14.59
N THR A 170 6.31 28.07 15.24
CA THR A 170 7.71 28.38 15.51
C THR A 170 8.60 27.38 14.79
N GLU A 171 9.62 27.86 14.10
CA GLU A 171 10.63 27.00 13.46
C GLU A 171 11.86 26.87 14.36
N VAL A 172 12.18 25.63 14.74
CA VAL A 172 13.40 25.31 15.51
C VAL A 172 14.44 24.75 14.55
N PRO A 173 15.57 25.45 14.33
CA PRO A 173 16.62 24.96 13.44
C PRO A 173 17.45 23.85 14.12
N PHE A 174 17.80 22.83 13.35
CA PHE A 174 18.71 21.76 13.72
C PHE A 174 19.89 21.71 12.74
N LYS A 175 21.08 21.39 13.25
CA LYS A 175 22.23 21.10 12.39
C LYS A 175 22.08 19.70 11.82
N LYS A 176 22.76 19.44 10.70
CA LYS A 176 22.74 18.11 10.08
C LYS A 176 23.31 17.00 10.99
N GLU A 177 24.17 17.36 11.94
CA GLU A 177 24.74 16.42 12.91
C GLU A 177 23.81 16.10 14.09
N ASP A 178 22.75 16.90 14.28
CA ASP A 178 21.80 16.76 15.40
C ASP A 178 20.65 15.81 15.06
N ILE A 179 20.53 15.38 13.79
CA ILE A 179 19.44 14.53 13.31
C ILE A 179 20.00 13.27 12.67
N PHE A 180 19.47 12.13 13.08
CA PHE A 180 19.57 10.87 12.36
C PHE A 180 18.46 10.83 11.31
N HIS A 181 18.82 10.79 10.04
CA HIS A 181 17.90 10.92 8.92
C HIS A 181 18.05 9.74 7.96
N LEU A 182 17.01 8.92 7.82
CA LEU A 182 16.99 7.88 6.80
C LEU A 182 16.22 8.37 5.57
N VAL A 183 16.89 8.35 4.42
CA VAL A 183 16.33 8.74 3.11
C VAL A 183 16.12 7.48 2.28
N TRP A 184 14.88 7.05 2.13
CA TRP A 184 14.52 5.82 1.45
C TRP A 184 14.44 5.99 -0.06
N ASN A 185 15.11 5.08 -0.80
CA ASN A 185 14.96 4.94 -2.25
C ASN A 185 15.11 6.24 -3.07
N ARG A 186 15.97 7.15 -2.60
CA ARG A 186 16.29 8.41 -3.28
C ARG A 186 16.91 8.16 -4.66
N THR A 187 16.46 8.88 -5.67
CA THR A 187 17.00 8.78 -7.03
C THR A 187 17.80 10.04 -7.41
N ALA A 188 19.01 9.84 -7.93
CA ALA A 188 19.91 10.92 -8.37
C ALA A 188 20.08 12.07 -7.34
N ASN A 189 19.75 13.29 -7.73
CA ASN A 189 19.86 14.53 -6.95
C ASN A 189 18.57 14.94 -6.22
N GLU A 190 17.60 14.03 -6.07
CA GLU A 190 16.46 14.26 -5.16
C GLU A 190 16.96 14.57 -3.75
N ILE A 191 16.28 15.51 -3.10
CA ILE A 191 16.64 16.01 -1.76
C ILE A 191 15.93 15.25 -0.64
N HIS A 192 15.03 14.34 -1.00
CA HIS A 192 14.16 13.56 -0.12
C HIS A 192 14.06 12.11 -0.59
N GLY A 193 13.46 11.24 0.21
CA GLY A 193 13.21 9.86 -0.16
C GLY A 193 11.95 9.70 -1.00
N ILE A 194 11.84 8.60 -1.73
CA ILE A 194 10.64 8.21 -2.46
C ILE A 194 9.85 7.21 -1.61
N PRO A 195 8.62 7.55 -1.16
CA PRO A 195 7.76 6.64 -0.43
C PRO A 195 7.48 5.35 -1.21
N GLU A 196 7.45 4.19 -0.54
CA GLU A 196 6.93 2.97 -1.19
C GLU A 196 5.45 3.12 -1.54
N ALA A 197 4.71 3.86 -0.71
CA ALA A 197 3.29 4.17 -0.90
C ALA A 197 3.02 4.90 -2.23
N GLU A 198 3.93 5.77 -2.67
CA GLU A 198 3.78 6.53 -3.91
C GLU A 198 3.74 5.62 -5.13
N ARG A 199 4.64 4.63 -5.18
CA ARG A 199 4.72 3.66 -6.29
C ARG A 199 3.48 2.78 -6.37
N MET A 200 2.86 2.50 -5.23
CA MET A 200 1.75 1.56 -5.10
C MET A 200 0.38 2.23 -5.01
N GLU A 201 0.32 3.56 -5.02
CA GLU A 201 -0.91 4.31 -4.79
C GLU A 201 -2.02 3.92 -5.79
N SER A 202 -1.66 3.75 -7.06
CA SER A 202 -2.62 3.39 -8.09
C SER A 202 -3.26 2.02 -7.83
N THR A 203 -2.46 1.02 -7.46
CA THR A 203 -2.93 -0.32 -7.10
C THR A 203 -3.75 -0.30 -5.81
N MET A 204 -3.33 0.46 -4.79
CA MET A 204 -4.11 0.64 -3.55
C MET A 204 -5.50 1.22 -3.83
N LYS A 205 -5.58 2.28 -4.65
CA LYS A 205 -6.86 2.90 -5.02
C LYS A 205 -7.79 1.91 -5.72
N ARG A 206 -7.27 1.13 -6.66
CA ARG A 206 -8.05 0.09 -7.36
C ARG A 206 -8.59 -0.98 -6.41
N ILE A 207 -7.76 -1.46 -5.47
CA ILE A 207 -8.18 -2.43 -4.45
C ILE A 207 -9.31 -1.84 -3.60
N MET A 208 -9.14 -0.63 -3.09
CA MET A 208 -10.12 0.04 -2.23
C MET A 208 -11.43 0.35 -2.97
N GLU A 209 -11.36 0.75 -4.24
CA GLU A 209 -12.51 0.98 -5.10
C GLU A 209 -13.33 -0.30 -5.28
N VAL A 210 -12.67 -1.40 -5.66
CA VAL A 210 -13.33 -2.70 -5.85
C VAL A 210 -13.95 -3.20 -4.54
N GLN A 211 -13.25 -3.06 -3.41
CA GLN A 211 -13.79 -3.43 -2.10
C GLN A 211 -15.00 -2.59 -1.71
N ASN A 212 -14.97 -1.28 -2.00
CA ASN A 212 -16.12 -0.41 -1.74
C ASN A 212 -17.32 -0.76 -2.65
N ASP A 213 -17.08 -1.03 -3.93
CA ASP A 213 -18.12 -1.45 -4.85
C ASP A 213 -18.72 -2.79 -4.44
N GLN A 214 -17.89 -3.76 -4.05
CA GLN A 214 -18.36 -5.02 -3.48
C GLN A 214 -19.21 -4.80 -2.23
N ARG A 215 -18.77 -3.95 -1.30
CA ARG A 215 -19.55 -3.59 -0.12
C ARG A 215 -20.91 -3.03 -0.50
N VAL A 216 -20.99 -2.14 -1.49
CA VAL A 216 -22.25 -1.59 -1.98
C VAL A 216 -23.11 -2.66 -2.66
N MET A 217 -22.52 -3.53 -3.48
CA MET A 217 -23.23 -4.64 -4.13
C MET A 217 -23.80 -5.62 -3.11
N PHE A 218 -23.00 -6.07 -2.14
CA PHE A 218 -23.47 -6.97 -1.08
C PHE A 218 -24.51 -6.29 -0.19
N HIS A 219 -24.33 -5.00 0.12
CA HIS A 219 -25.34 -4.25 0.83
C HIS A 219 -26.65 -4.22 0.04
N ARG A 220 -26.62 -3.96 -1.28
CA ARG A 220 -27.81 -4.00 -2.15
C ARG A 220 -28.37 -5.41 -2.36
N TYR A 221 -27.57 -6.45 -2.19
CA TYR A 221 -28.05 -7.83 -2.25
C TYR A 221 -28.86 -8.19 -1.00
N ILE A 222 -28.41 -7.73 0.18
CA ILE A 222 -29.11 -7.91 1.46
C ILE A 222 -30.30 -6.94 1.57
N VAL A 223 -30.12 -5.72 1.08
CA VAL A 223 -31.07 -4.60 1.11
C VAL A 223 -31.43 -4.24 -0.34
N PRO A 224 -32.32 -5.00 -1.00
CA PRO A 224 -32.63 -4.81 -2.40
C PRO A 224 -33.30 -3.46 -2.65
N VAL A 225 -32.93 -2.85 -3.78
CA VAL A 225 -33.65 -1.68 -4.28
C VAL A 225 -35.06 -2.13 -4.66
N THR A 226 -36.04 -1.54 -4.00
CA THR A 226 -37.45 -1.90 -4.16
C THR A 226 -38.16 -0.80 -4.95
N MET A 227 -38.76 -1.16 -6.07
CA MET A 227 -39.63 -0.28 -6.85
C MET A 227 -41.06 -0.45 -6.36
N ILE A 228 -41.61 0.63 -5.82
CA ILE A 228 -42.99 0.68 -5.33
C ILE A 228 -43.77 1.62 -6.25
N PRO A 229 -44.61 1.08 -7.17
CA PRO A 229 -45.48 1.91 -7.97
C PRO A 229 -46.57 2.52 -7.08
N VAL A 230 -46.72 3.83 -7.16
CA VAL A 230 -47.76 4.61 -6.47
C VAL A 230 -48.72 5.19 -7.50
N LYS A 231 -50.03 5.13 -7.21
CA LYS A 231 -51.09 5.57 -8.14
C LYS A 231 -51.40 7.07 -8.08
N THR A 232 -50.67 7.83 -7.27
CA THR A 232 -50.85 9.28 -7.09
C THR A 232 -49.68 10.05 -7.69
N SER A 233 -49.94 11.27 -8.17
CA SER A 233 -48.92 12.23 -8.61
C SER A 233 -48.64 13.33 -7.58
N ASP A 234 -49.32 13.32 -6.43
CA ASP A 234 -49.11 14.30 -5.36
C ASP A 234 -47.79 14.01 -4.63
N THR A 235 -46.85 14.94 -4.73
CA THR A 235 -45.52 14.83 -4.11
C THR A 235 -45.58 14.78 -2.58
N THR A 236 -46.62 15.33 -1.96
CA THR A 236 -46.83 15.30 -0.51
C THR A 236 -47.21 13.90 -0.05
N GLU A 237 -48.14 13.25 -0.75
CA GLU A 237 -48.55 11.88 -0.46
C GLU A 237 -47.41 10.89 -0.70
N ILE A 238 -46.66 11.07 -1.79
CA ILE A 238 -45.46 10.28 -2.09
C ILE A 238 -44.41 10.46 -0.99
N GLY A 239 -44.17 11.70 -0.54
CA GLY A 239 -43.22 11.99 0.54
C GLY A 239 -43.63 11.35 1.87
N ALA A 240 -44.90 11.44 2.25
CA ALA A 240 -45.42 10.81 3.47
C ALA A 240 -45.34 9.29 3.42
N PHE A 241 -45.66 8.68 2.27
CA PHE A 241 -45.49 7.24 2.05
C PHE A 241 -44.02 6.81 2.13
N SER A 242 -43.13 7.54 1.46
CA SER A 242 -41.68 7.28 1.48
C SER A 242 -41.10 7.35 2.89
N ALA A 243 -41.53 8.32 3.71
CA ALA A 243 -41.11 8.44 5.09
C ALA A 243 -41.59 7.25 5.95
N LYS A 244 -42.86 6.86 5.83
CA LYS A 244 -43.41 5.67 6.54
C LYS A 244 -42.71 4.38 6.11
N TYR A 245 -42.50 4.21 4.80
CA TYR A 245 -41.79 3.05 4.26
C TYR A 245 -40.34 3.00 4.77
N THR A 246 -39.62 4.12 4.73
CA THR A 246 -38.24 4.20 5.25
C THR A 246 -38.21 3.88 6.74
N GLN A 247 -39.15 4.41 7.54
CA GLN A 247 -39.22 4.12 8.97
C GLN A 247 -39.50 2.64 9.25
N ALA A 248 -40.48 2.05 8.56
CA ALA A 248 -40.80 0.63 8.70
C ALA A 248 -39.63 -0.26 8.27
N TYR A 249 -38.97 0.09 7.16
CA TYR A 249 -37.81 -0.62 6.64
C TYR A 249 -36.61 -0.55 7.61
N THR A 250 -36.30 0.63 8.16
CA THR A 250 -35.21 0.80 9.14
C THR A 250 -35.48 0.06 10.45
N LYS A 251 -36.75 -0.02 10.88
CA LYS A 251 -37.12 -0.70 12.13
C LYS A 251 -37.45 -2.19 11.95
N VAL A 252 -37.49 -2.68 10.71
CA VAL A 252 -37.95 -4.05 10.38
C VAL A 252 -39.37 -4.28 10.90
N GLU A 253 -40.23 -3.26 10.80
CA GLU A 253 -41.62 -3.31 11.25
C GLU A 253 -42.57 -3.64 10.09
N PRO A 254 -43.65 -4.41 10.33
CA PRO A 254 -44.66 -4.66 9.32
C PRO A 254 -45.39 -3.35 8.98
N MET A 255 -45.44 -2.99 7.69
CA MET A 255 -46.20 -1.84 7.20
C MET A 255 -47.54 -2.31 6.63
N MET A 256 -48.65 -1.76 7.13
CA MET A 256 -49.96 -1.93 6.51
C MET A 256 -50.17 -0.83 5.46
N VAL A 257 -50.45 -1.22 4.22
CA VAL A 257 -50.70 -0.29 3.12
C VAL A 257 -52.07 -0.60 2.52
N PRO A 258 -52.99 0.38 2.40
CA PRO A 258 -54.26 0.18 1.71
C PRO A 258 -54.02 -0.17 0.24
N ASP A 259 -54.74 -1.18 -0.27
CA ASP A 259 -54.60 -1.73 -1.63
C ASP A 259 -54.90 -0.71 -2.74
N GLU A 260 -55.66 0.33 -2.39
CA GLU A 260 -55.98 1.46 -3.26
C GLU A 260 -54.77 2.35 -3.56
N VAL A 261 -53.81 2.45 -2.62
CA VAL A 261 -52.64 3.35 -2.70
C VAL A 261 -51.45 2.67 -3.36
N VAL A 262 -51.18 1.42 -2.97
CA VAL A 262 -50.14 0.56 -3.55
C VAL A 262 -50.69 -0.83 -3.71
N ASN A 263 -50.64 -1.37 -4.92
CA ASN A 263 -50.89 -2.79 -5.13
C ASN A 263 -49.63 -3.56 -4.76
N VAL A 264 -49.68 -4.31 -3.67
CA VAL A 264 -48.54 -5.08 -3.13
C VAL A 264 -47.99 -6.07 -4.18
N LYS A 265 -48.83 -6.55 -5.10
CA LYS A 265 -48.43 -7.45 -6.19
C LYS A 265 -47.54 -6.78 -7.24
N ASP A 266 -47.57 -5.46 -7.31
CA ASP A 266 -46.78 -4.67 -8.25
C ASP A 266 -45.45 -4.18 -7.64
N ILE A 267 -45.20 -4.47 -6.35
CA ILE A 267 -43.90 -4.21 -5.72
C ILE A 267 -42.88 -5.14 -6.37
N LYS A 268 -41.86 -4.54 -6.99
CA LYS A 268 -40.79 -5.28 -7.66
C LYS A 268 -39.48 -5.02 -6.92
N HIS A 269 -38.85 -6.08 -6.44
CA HIS A 269 -37.46 -6.03 -6.07
C HIS A 269 -36.62 -6.03 -7.34
N ILE A 270 -35.78 -5.02 -7.51
CA ILE A 270 -34.77 -5.04 -8.55
C ILE A 270 -33.71 -6.03 -8.09
N SER A 271 -33.81 -7.26 -8.59
CA SER A 271 -32.74 -8.24 -8.45
C SER A 271 -31.88 -8.18 -9.70
N ILE A 272 -30.56 -8.06 -9.51
CA ILE A 272 -29.59 -8.29 -10.57
C ILE A 272 -29.45 -9.81 -10.65
N PRO A 273 -29.75 -10.45 -11.80
CA PRO A 273 -29.60 -11.90 -11.92
C PRO A 273 -28.18 -12.32 -11.54
N GLN A 274 -28.06 -13.46 -10.87
CA GLN A 274 -26.75 -14.03 -10.58
C GLN A 274 -25.99 -14.22 -11.91
N PHE A 275 -24.76 -13.71 -11.98
CA PHE A 275 -23.90 -13.70 -13.18
C PHE A 275 -24.30 -12.75 -14.33
N SER A 276 -25.26 -11.84 -14.15
CA SER A 276 -25.52 -10.81 -15.18
C SER A 276 -24.52 -9.66 -15.19
N VAL A 277 -23.71 -9.55 -14.13
CA VAL A 277 -22.58 -8.62 -14.03
C VAL A 277 -21.29 -9.42 -13.94
N HIS A 278 -20.20 -8.87 -14.48
CA HIS A 278 -18.88 -9.49 -14.36
C HIS A 278 -18.50 -9.65 -12.88
N ASP A 279 -17.95 -10.80 -12.54
CA ASP A 279 -17.42 -11.07 -11.20
C ASP A 279 -16.20 -10.16 -10.95
N PRO A 280 -16.20 -9.29 -9.92
CA PRO A 280 -15.05 -8.45 -9.59
C PRO A 280 -13.93 -9.23 -8.88
N MET A 281 -14.16 -10.45 -8.39
CA MET A 281 -13.17 -11.20 -7.60
C MET A 281 -11.87 -11.51 -8.36
N PRO A 282 -11.88 -11.93 -9.65
CA PRO A 282 -10.66 -12.09 -10.42
C PRO A 282 -9.85 -10.80 -10.54
N TYR A 283 -10.52 -9.65 -10.69
CA TYR A 283 -9.86 -8.34 -10.77
C TYR A 283 -9.28 -7.92 -9.42
N LEU A 284 -10.00 -8.13 -8.32
CA LEU A 284 -9.47 -7.89 -6.98
C LEU A 284 -8.23 -8.75 -6.72
N ARG A 285 -8.30 -10.05 -7.00
CA ARG A 285 -7.17 -10.98 -6.84
C ARG A 285 -5.97 -10.56 -7.68
N PHE A 286 -6.18 -10.20 -8.94
CA PHE A 286 -5.12 -9.69 -9.80
C PHE A 286 -4.43 -8.45 -9.20
N ASN A 287 -5.19 -7.48 -8.69
CA ASN A 287 -4.60 -6.28 -8.08
C ASN A 287 -3.88 -6.61 -6.77
N THR A 288 -4.37 -7.55 -5.97
CA THR A 288 -3.71 -8.01 -4.73
C THR A 288 -2.40 -8.76 -5.03
N GLU A 289 -2.39 -9.65 -6.02
CA GLU A 289 -1.18 -10.35 -6.47
C GLU A 289 -0.16 -9.35 -7.01
N LYS A 290 -0.59 -8.43 -7.89
CA LYS A 290 0.25 -7.37 -8.44
C LYS A 290 0.83 -6.47 -7.34
N PHE A 291 0.06 -6.18 -6.30
CA PHE A 291 0.52 -5.42 -5.14
C PHE A 291 1.67 -6.12 -4.41
N ALA A 292 1.54 -7.43 -4.17
CA ALA A 292 2.58 -8.23 -3.51
C ALA A 292 3.85 -8.33 -4.37
N GLU A 293 3.69 -8.46 -5.69
CA GLU A 293 4.81 -8.43 -6.66
C GLU A 293 5.54 -7.09 -6.64
N ASP A 294 4.81 -5.97 -6.70
CA ASP A 294 5.39 -4.62 -6.78
C ASP A 294 6.17 -4.23 -5.52
N ILE A 295 5.70 -4.65 -4.34
CA ILE A 295 6.40 -4.37 -3.09
C ILE A 295 7.60 -5.31 -2.85
N GLY A 296 7.66 -6.43 -3.59
CA GLY A 296 8.70 -7.44 -3.49
C GLY A 296 8.67 -8.21 -2.16
N VAL A 297 7.49 -8.32 -1.53
CA VAL A 297 7.31 -9.11 -0.32
C VAL A 297 6.55 -10.38 -0.69
N PRO A 298 7.15 -11.56 -0.48
CA PRO A 298 6.50 -12.84 -0.75
C PRO A 298 5.13 -12.96 -0.08
N ASP A 299 4.13 -13.31 -0.88
CA ASP A 299 2.91 -13.93 -0.37
C ASP A 299 3.17 -15.43 -0.23
N PHE A 300 3.07 -15.95 1.00
CA PHE A 300 3.21 -17.39 1.28
C PHE A 300 1.85 -18.07 1.49
N THR A 301 0.75 -17.33 1.36
CA THR A 301 -0.61 -17.83 1.65
C THR A 301 -1.34 -18.36 0.41
N GLY A 302 -0.73 -18.24 -0.78
CA GLY A 302 -1.33 -18.72 -2.03
C GLY A 302 -1.39 -20.25 -2.11
N GLU A 303 -2.56 -20.80 -2.43
CA GLU A 303 -2.83 -22.25 -2.60
C GLU A 303 -1.97 -22.96 -3.68
N LYS A 304 -1.12 -22.24 -4.41
CA LYS A 304 -0.36 -22.75 -5.57
C LYS A 304 1.16 -22.70 -5.40
N ILE A 305 1.66 -22.45 -4.19
CA ILE A 305 3.10 -22.38 -3.96
C ILE A 305 3.65 -23.80 -3.74
N THR A 306 4.51 -24.26 -4.65
CA THR A 306 5.29 -25.48 -4.44
C THR A 306 6.46 -25.16 -3.51
N GLU A 307 7.01 -26.16 -2.84
CA GLU A 307 8.16 -25.96 -1.96
C GLU A 307 9.35 -25.32 -2.70
N ALA A 308 9.61 -25.77 -3.93
CA ALA A 308 10.64 -25.20 -4.78
C ALA A 308 10.39 -23.72 -5.12
N SER A 309 9.14 -23.33 -5.41
CA SER A 309 8.83 -21.92 -5.68
C SER A 309 8.89 -21.07 -4.41
N ALA A 310 8.45 -21.58 -3.25
CA ALA A 310 8.61 -20.92 -1.95
C ALA A 310 10.08 -20.61 -1.66
N LYS A 311 10.97 -21.58 -1.93
CA LYS A 311 12.42 -21.44 -1.73
C LYS A 311 13.04 -20.37 -2.63
N ILE A 312 12.69 -20.35 -3.92
CA ILE A 312 13.17 -19.32 -4.86
C ILE A 312 12.68 -17.92 -4.44
N ILE A 313 11.41 -17.81 -4.09
CA ILE A 313 10.79 -16.56 -3.64
C ILE A 313 11.46 -16.06 -2.35
N TYR A 314 11.71 -16.96 -1.40
CA TYR A 314 12.44 -16.62 -0.17
C TYR A 314 13.86 -16.14 -0.47
N LEU A 315 14.59 -16.80 -1.38
CA LEU A 315 15.95 -16.39 -1.75
C LEU A 315 15.99 -14.99 -2.38
N ALA A 316 15.03 -14.67 -3.26
CA ALA A 316 14.91 -13.33 -3.85
C ALA A 316 14.57 -12.28 -2.77
N PHE A 317 13.71 -12.63 -1.82
CA PHE A 317 13.38 -11.76 -0.69
C PHE A 317 14.57 -11.55 0.24
N GLN A 318 15.35 -12.60 0.53
CA GLN A 318 16.57 -12.54 1.33
C GLN A 318 17.55 -11.51 0.77
N GLN A 319 17.80 -11.48 -0.53
CA GLN A 319 18.69 -10.47 -1.14
C GLN A 319 18.21 -9.04 -0.90
N THR A 320 16.89 -8.82 -0.94
CA THR A 320 16.29 -7.52 -0.66
C THR A 320 16.48 -7.13 0.82
N ILE A 321 16.29 -8.07 1.74
CA ILE A 321 16.46 -7.84 3.18
C ILE A 321 17.93 -7.57 3.52
N GLU A 322 18.88 -8.37 3.02
CA GLU A 322 20.31 -8.16 3.25
C GLU A 322 20.77 -6.79 2.74
N ARG A 323 20.28 -6.36 1.57
CA ARG A 323 20.57 -5.03 1.05
C ARG A 323 20.07 -3.94 1.99
N ASN A 324 18.86 -4.09 2.53
CA ASN A 324 18.29 -3.12 3.46
C ASN A 324 19.04 -3.07 4.79
N GLN A 325 19.43 -4.24 5.31
CA GLN A 325 20.23 -4.33 6.54
C GLN A 325 21.57 -3.62 6.37
N ARG A 326 22.33 -3.94 5.31
CA ARG A 326 23.62 -3.28 5.02
C ARG A 326 23.48 -1.78 4.81
N TRP A 327 22.41 -1.35 4.14
CA TRP A 327 22.12 0.08 4.00
C TRP A 327 21.88 0.74 5.36
N LEU A 328 21.07 0.13 6.23
CA LEU A 328 20.76 0.68 7.55
C LEU A 328 21.98 0.69 8.47
N GLU A 329 22.77 -0.37 8.50
CA GLU A 329 24.06 -0.45 9.21
C GLU A 329 25.01 0.66 8.76
N ALA A 330 25.09 0.91 7.45
CA ALA A 330 25.90 2.00 6.91
C ALA A 330 25.39 3.38 7.36
N GLN A 331 24.07 3.59 7.41
CA GLN A 331 23.49 4.83 7.92
C GLN A 331 23.78 5.03 9.41
N VAL A 332 23.59 4.00 10.24
CA VAL A 332 23.92 4.03 11.67
C VAL A 332 25.41 4.34 11.87
N ARG A 333 26.29 3.70 11.09
CA ARG A 333 27.74 3.97 11.17
C ARG A 333 28.12 5.38 10.78
N ILE A 334 27.63 5.88 9.65
CA ILE A 334 28.02 7.20 9.12
C ILE A 334 27.42 8.32 9.97
N GLN A 335 26.15 8.19 10.36
CA GLN A 335 25.44 9.28 11.04
C GLN A 335 25.61 9.24 12.55
N LEU A 336 25.56 8.06 13.16
CA LEU A 336 25.69 7.90 14.61
C LEU A 336 27.11 7.56 15.04
N GLY A 337 28.02 7.14 14.15
CA GLY A 337 29.38 6.74 14.52
C GLY A 337 29.42 5.43 15.31
N ILE A 338 28.43 4.56 15.09
CA ILE A 338 28.23 3.31 15.82
C ILE A 338 28.24 2.15 14.81
N GLU A 339 29.01 1.11 15.09
CA GLU A 339 29.04 -0.10 14.28
C GLU A 339 28.10 -1.13 14.92
N ILE A 340 27.12 -1.58 14.14
CA ILE A 340 26.18 -2.64 14.48
C ILE A 340 26.12 -3.62 13.31
N ASP A 341 25.80 -4.88 13.62
CA ASP A 341 25.52 -5.92 12.63
C ASP A 341 24.10 -6.42 12.87
N LEU A 342 23.19 -6.25 11.91
CA LEU A 342 21.81 -6.71 12.04
C LEU A 342 21.75 -8.23 11.86
N GLU A 343 21.04 -8.91 12.74
CA GLU A 343 20.94 -10.36 12.66
C GLU A 343 20.02 -10.78 11.51
N PHE A 344 20.55 -11.62 10.61
CA PHE A 344 19.76 -12.13 9.50
C PHE A 344 18.72 -13.19 9.99
N PRO A 345 17.49 -13.19 9.47
CA PRO A 345 16.52 -14.27 9.69
C PRO A 345 17.12 -15.65 9.35
N ALA A 346 16.61 -16.74 9.94
CA ALA A 346 17.20 -18.06 9.69
C ALA A 346 17.18 -18.37 8.17
N SER A 347 18.34 -18.67 7.57
CA SER A 347 18.39 -18.96 6.14
C SER A 347 17.93 -20.38 5.87
N ILE A 348 17.08 -20.57 4.86
CA ILE A 348 16.64 -21.89 4.37
C ILE A 348 17.63 -22.52 3.38
N ALA A 349 18.74 -21.84 3.05
CA ALA A 349 19.72 -22.32 2.09
C ALA A 349 20.33 -23.70 2.43
N PRO A 350 20.57 -24.08 3.71
CA PRO A 350 21.02 -25.42 4.05
C PRO A 350 20.00 -26.51 3.68
N GLU A 351 18.71 -26.25 3.90
CA GLU A 351 17.61 -27.19 3.60
C GLU A 351 17.44 -27.39 2.09
N LEU A 352 17.70 -26.34 1.30
CA LEU A 352 17.74 -26.40 -0.16
C LEU A 352 18.75 -27.43 -0.69
N VAL A 353 19.97 -27.43 -0.14
CA VAL A 353 21.06 -28.32 -0.55
C VAL A 353 20.78 -29.77 -0.14
N GLU A 354 20.07 -29.99 0.96
CA GLU A 354 19.71 -31.33 1.42
C GLU A 354 18.63 -31.98 0.53
N ASP A 355 17.67 -31.20 0.02
CA ASP A 355 16.62 -31.75 -0.84
C ASP A 355 17.08 -32.03 -2.27
N GLU A 356 17.99 -31.21 -2.84
CA GLU A 356 18.62 -31.53 -4.14
C GLU A 356 19.33 -32.89 -4.12
N LYS A 357 19.89 -33.29 -2.96
CA LYS A 357 20.53 -34.61 -2.80
C LYS A 357 19.52 -35.75 -2.73
N LYS A 358 18.29 -35.52 -2.24
CA LYS A 358 17.23 -36.53 -2.18
C LYS A 358 16.65 -36.81 -3.56
N ASP A 359 16.39 -35.78 -4.36
CA ASP A 359 15.86 -35.94 -5.72
C ASP A 359 16.89 -36.57 -6.69
N GLY A 360 18.18 -36.30 -6.49
CA GLY A 360 19.25 -36.93 -7.26
C GLY A 360 19.37 -38.45 -7.08
N GLN A 361 18.81 -39.03 -6.01
CA GLN A 361 18.83 -40.47 -5.77
C GLN A 361 17.62 -41.21 -6.36
N LEU A 362 16.49 -40.53 -6.61
CA LEU A 362 15.26 -41.14 -7.13
C LEU A 362 15.30 -41.45 -8.63
N ASN A 363 16.24 -40.85 -9.39
CA ASN A 363 16.42 -41.11 -10.83
C ASN A 363 17.46 -42.20 -11.17
N LYS A 364 17.91 -43.00 -10.20
CA LYS A 364 18.61 -44.26 -10.50
C LYS A 364 17.57 -45.36 -10.74
N THR A 365 16.87 -45.30 -11.86
CA THR A 365 16.18 -46.47 -12.40
C THR A 365 17.22 -47.57 -12.57
N PRO A 366 17.05 -48.77 -11.98
CA PRO A 366 17.95 -49.87 -12.27
C PRO A 366 17.85 -50.13 -13.78
N ASN A 367 18.99 -50.02 -14.47
CA ASN A 367 19.11 -50.50 -15.85
C ASN A 367 18.65 -51.97 -15.84
N LEU A 368 17.42 -52.21 -16.30
CA LEU A 368 16.95 -53.55 -16.62
C LEU A 368 17.80 -54.00 -17.79
N ASP A 369 18.82 -54.80 -17.48
CA ASP A 369 19.66 -55.48 -18.44
C ASP A 369 18.77 -56.33 -19.37
N PRO A 370 18.63 -55.98 -20.66
CA PRO A 370 17.76 -56.70 -21.59
C PRO A 370 18.31 -58.07 -21.99
N THR A 371 19.42 -58.54 -21.40
CA THR A 371 20.06 -59.83 -21.76
C THR A 371 19.72 -60.99 -20.83
N LYS A 372 18.98 -60.80 -19.74
CA LYS A 372 18.46 -61.94 -18.96
C LYS A 372 17.18 -62.50 -19.60
N LYS A 373 17.37 -63.46 -20.51
CA LYS A 373 16.32 -64.42 -20.90
C LYS A 373 16.18 -65.49 -19.81
N GLU A 374 14.93 -65.76 -19.43
CA GLU A 374 14.49 -66.92 -18.64
C GLU A 374 14.78 -68.25 -19.33
#